data_AF-A0A956FR09-F1
#
_entry.id   AF-A0A956FR09-F1
#
_cell.length_a   1.000
_cell.length_b   1.000
_cell.length_c   1.000
_cell.angle_alpha   90.00
_cell.angle_beta   90.00
_cell.angle_gamma   90.00
#
_symmetry.space_group_name_H-M   'P 1'
#
loop_
_entity.id
_entity.type
_entity.pdbx_description
1 polymer ?
#
loop_
_entity_poly.entity_id
_entity_poly.type
_entity_poly.pdbx_seq_one_letter_code
_entity_poly.pdbx_strand_id
1 'polypeptide(L)'
;MPCRPSLAPALVIAAQISACAWVDEERFSGAGEDNALELLETYPADGAAAVDPAAQIDLCFSAAIDPRSLGAFDAILVSGLNVFDTEVLVQLFPWRPPGGEGVLGDAPWCPGSVISVRPRSAMRRGAVYRVRLRPLFVGWAGEAVDLTDEAWVELEDGDHATYVEFTVAAEDPDAEPPPDEEQPPAPPITLADLYAEGGPLDRTRGFCSCHRQPYGLARDRLDLSSPEAAFSELVLDQTLRSTGFPRVTPARPSESFLIHKLLRTADGEPLHAVRGSAMPLPGPLPYADLVMIARWIEDGALP
;
A
#
# COMPACT_ATOMS: atom_id res chain seq x y z
N MET A 1 -33.89 38.24 47.65
CA MET A 1 -33.71 36.97 48.40
C MET A 1 -35.09 36.43 48.77
N PRO A 2 -35.38 35.12 48.71
CA PRO A 2 -34.52 33.97 48.36
C PRO A 2 -34.90 33.37 46.98
N CYS A 3 -33.95 32.96 46.12
CA CYS A 3 -33.11 31.75 46.14
C CYS A 3 -33.89 30.43 45.92
N ARG A 4 -33.79 29.89 44.71
CA ARG A 4 -33.51 28.45 44.50
C ARG A 4 -32.77 28.24 43.17
N PRO A 5 -31.71 27.41 43.15
CA PRO A 5 -30.89 27.15 41.96
C PRO A 5 -31.51 26.01 41.13
N SER A 6 -31.46 26.12 39.81
CA SER A 6 -31.69 24.98 38.91
C SER A 6 -30.33 24.47 38.43
N LEU A 7 -30.11 23.19 38.67
CA LEU A 7 -28.88 22.45 38.41
C LEU A 7 -28.58 22.41 36.91
N ALA A 8 -27.32 22.66 36.57
CA ALA A 8 -26.76 22.35 35.25
C ALA A 8 -26.78 20.83 35.02
N PRO A 9 -27.06 20.35 33.80
CA PRO A 9 -26.71 18.99 33.45
C PRO A 9 -25.19 18.92 33.30
N ALA A 10 -24.57 18.07 34.11
CA ALA A 10 -23.19 17.64 33.89
C ALA A 10 -23.13 16.95 32.53
N LEU A 11 -22.41 17.55 31.58
CA LEU A 11 -22.06 16.91 30.34
C LEU A 11 -21.03 15.82 30.68
N VAL A 12 -21.51 14.58 30.77
CA VAL A 12 -20.65 13.40 30.84
C VAL A 12 -19.98 13.29 29.47
N ILE A 13 -18.71 13.69 29.40
CA ILE A 13 -17.82 13.30 28.30
C ILE A 13 -17.56 11.80 28.50
N ALA A 14 -18.45 10.98 27.96
CA ALA A 14 -18.16 9.58 27.73
C ALA A 14 -17.13 9.53 26.59
N ALA A 15 -15.87 9.31 26.97
CA ALA A 15 -14.87 8.80 26.07
C ALA A 15 -15.44 7.51 25.43
N GLN A 16 -15.56 7.48 24.10
CA GLN A 16 -15.55 6.23 23.34
C GLN A 16 -14.06 5.93 23.14
N ILE A 17 -13.42 5.15 24.02
CA ILE A 17 -13.34 3.68 23.99
C ILE A 17 -13.22 3.16 22.54
N SER A 18 -11.99 2.82 22.21
CA SER A 18 -11.52 1.85 21.20
C SER A 18 -12.58 1.22 20.31
N ALA A 19 -12.70 1.73 19.09
CA ALA A 19 -13.22 0.94 17.99
C ALA A 19 -12.13 -0.08 17.59
N CYS A 20 -12.18 -1.27 18.20
CA CYS A 20 -11.57 -2.44 17.59
C CYS A 20 -12.29 -2.65 16.25
N ALA A 21 -11.57 -2.50 15.14
CA ALA A 21 -12.12 -2.72 13.81
C ALA A 21 -12.69 -4.14 13.74
N TRP A 22 -14.02 -4.26 13.66
CA TRP A 22 -14.66 -5.52 13.36
C TRP A 22 -14.33 -5.87 11.92
N VAL A 23 -13.53 -6.93 11.76
CA VAL A 23 -13.24 -7.55 10.47
C VAL A 23 -14.56 -8.18 10.00
N ASP A 24 -15.07 -7.74 8.85
CA ASP A 24 -16.32 -8.24 8.27
C ASP A 24 -16.13 -9.71 7.83
N GLU A 25 -16.58 -10.66 8.65
CA GLU A 25 -16.41 -12.11 8.46
C GLU A 25 -16.96 -12.61 7.11
N GLU A 26 -17.98 -11.95 6.54
CA GLU A 26 -18.55 -12.33 5.24
C GLU A 26 -17.54 -12.19 4.09
N ARG A 27 -16.58 -11.25 4.21
CA ARG A 27 -15.53 -11.02 3.20
C ARG A 27 -14.49 -12.15 3.16
N PHE A 28 -14.29 -12.92 4.22
CA PHE A 28 -13.15 -13.84 4.35
C PHE A 28 -13.55 -15.33 4.30
N SER A 29 -14.83 -15.61 4.04
CA SER A 29 -15.38 -16.97 3.97
C SER A 29 -14.90 -17.81 2.78
N GLY A 30 -14.00 -17.28 1.93
CA GLY A 30 -13.62 -17.86 0.64
C GLY A 30 -12.18 -18.35 0.50
N ALA A 31 -11.26 -18.02 1.41
CA ALA A 31 -9.92 -18.59 1.40
C ALA A 31 -9.99 -20.01 1.99
N GLY A 32 -9.81 -21.03 1.15
CA GLY A 32 -9.60 -22.39 1.66
C GLY A 32 -8.33 -22.46 2.50
N GLU A 33 -8.26 -23.40 3.44
CA GLU A 33 -7.10 -23.63 4.31
C GLU A 33 -5.79 -23.88 3.53
N ASP A 34 -5.88 -24.19 2.23
CA ASP A 34 -4.75 -24.47 1.33
C ASP A 34 -4.09 -23.22 0.72
N ASN A 35 -4.62 -22.00 0.97
CA ASN A 35 -4.05 -20.74 0.47
C ASN A 35 -3.46 -19.93 1.62
N ALA A 36 -2.21 -20.20 1.97
CA ALA A 36 -1.47 -19.43 2.97
C ALA A 36 -0.67 -18.30 2.30
N LEU A 37 -0.49 -17.20 3.03
CA LEU A 37 0.31 -16.05 2.61
C LEU A 37 1.78 -16.29 2.97
N GLU A 38 2.62 -16.50 1.97
CA GLU A 38 4.04 -16.83 2.14
C GLU A 38 4.90 -15.57 1.99
N LEU A 39 5.92 -15.45 2.83
CA LEU A 39 7.01 -14.48 2.64
C LEU A 39 8.02 -15.08 1.65
N LEU A 40 8.08 -14.54 0.44
CA LEU A 40 8.86 -15.12 -0.65
C LEU A 40 10.29 -14.60 -0.72
N GLU A 41 10.47 -13.29 -0.52
CA GLU A 41 11.75 -12.61 -0.68
C GLU A 41 11.78 -11.32 0.13
N THR A 42 12.97 -10.89 0.54
CA THR A 42 13.20 -9.64 1.23
C THR A 42 14.27 -8.81 0.53
N TYR A 43 14.10 -7.49 0.57
CA TYR A 43 15.12 -6.53 0.16
C TYR A 43 15.33 -5.50 1.27
N PRO A 44 16.55 -5.26 1.76
CA PRO A 44 17.72 -6.09 1.52
C PRO A 44 17.48 -7.55 1.98
N ALA A 45 18.16 -8.50 1.34
CA ALA A 45 18.08 -9.90 1.74
C ALA A 45 18.59 -10.08 3.18
N ASP A 46 18.13 -11.13 3.86
CA ASP A 46 18.63 -11.45 5.20
C ASP A 46 20.15 -11.69 5.18
N GLY A 47 20.85 -11.11 6.15
CA GLY A 47 22.32 -11.10 6.23
C GLY A 47 23.01 -10.14 5.24
N ALA A 48 22.27 -9.32 4.49
CA ALA A 48 22.88 -8.36 3.57
C ALA A 48 23.82 -7.39 4.29
N ALA A 49 24.91 -7.04 3.62
CA ALA A 49 25.90 -6.09 4.10
C ALA A 49 25.97 -4.86 3.19
N ALA A 50 26.50 -3.78 3.71
CA ALA A 50 26.67 -2.51 3.01
C ALA A 50 25.36 -1.91 2.47
N VAL A 51 24.25 -2.08 3.20
CA VAL A 51 22.95 -1.50 2.86
C VAL A 51 23.02 0.03 2.98
N ASP A 52 22.38 0.73 2.04
CA ASP A 52 22.27 2.19 2.07
C ASP A 52 21.56 2.65 3.36
N PRO A 53 22.10 3.64 4.10
CA PRO A 53 21.43 4.23 5.26
C PRO A 53 19.99 4.71 5.04
N ALA A 54 19.63 5.10 3.81
CA ALA A 54 18.31 5.55 3.41
C ALA A 54 17.46 4.44 2.77
N ALA A 55 17.96 3.19 2.70
CA ALA A 55 17.23 2.10 2.05
C ALA A 55 15.86 1.86 2.70
N GLN A 56 14.85 1.69 1.85
CA GLN A 56 13.59 1.07 2.21
C GLN A 56 13.80 -0.45 2.35
N ILE A 57 13.12 -1.06 3.31
CA ILE A 57 13.09 -2.51 3.48
C ILE A 57 11.77 -3.05 2.94
N ASP A 58 11.82 -3.96 1.99
CA ASP A 58 10.69 -4.53 1.30
C ASP A 58 10.56 -6.03 1.60
N LEU A 59 9.35 -6.47 1.90
CA LEU A 59 8.99 -7.86 2.16
C LEU A 59 7.96 -8.29 1.12
N CYS A 60 8.35 -9.20 0.22
CA CYS A 60 7.52 -9.70 -0.87
C CYS A 60 6.68 -10.89 -0.42
N PHE A 61 5.39 -10.83 -0.69
CA PHE A 61 4.44 -11.89 -0.34
C PHE A 61 3.84 -12.56 -1.58
N SER A 62 3.41 -13.81 -1.40
CA SER A 62 2.85 -14.64 -2.48
C SER A 62 1.50 -14.14 -3.02
N ALA A 63 0.73 -13.41 -2.21
CA ALA A 63 -0.60 -12.91 -2.58
C ALA A 63 -0.80 -11.45 -2.16
N ALA A 64 -1.94 -10.88 -2.58
CA ALA A 64 -2.30 -9.52 -2.21
C ALA A 64 -2.63 -9.44 -0.72
N ILE A 65 -2.08 -8.45 0.00
CA ILE A 65 -2.36 -8.23 1.43
C ILE A 65 -3.58 -7.33 1.59
N ASP A 66 -4.43 -7.56 2.61
CA ASP A 66 -5.43 -6.57 3.00
C ASP A 66 -4.76 -5.44 3.81
N PRO A 67 -4.63 -4.22 3.25
CA PRO A 67 -3.94 -3.12 3.93
C PRO A 67 -4.64 -2.70 5.23
N ARG A 68 -5.91 -3.08 5.45
CA ARG A 68 -6.65 -2.79 6.70
C ARG A 68 -6.23 -3.70 7.84
N SER A 69 -5.66 -4.86 7.53
CA SER A 69 -5.20 -5.83 8.51
C SER A 69 -3.80 -5.53 9.03
N LEU A 70 -3.06 -4.64 8.35
CA LEU A 70 -1.71 -4.28 8.73
C LEU A 70 -1.70 -3.10 9.72
N GLY A 71 -1.30 -3.38 10.95
CA GLY A 71 -1.07 -2.40 12.00
C GLY A 71 0.33 -1.78 11.95
N ALA A 72 0.46 -0.58 12.52
CA ALA A 72 1.73 0.15 12.60
C ALA A 72 2.83 -0.56 13.42
N PHE A 73 2.48 -1.60 14.19
CA PHE A 73 3.40 -2.38 15.01
C PHE A 73 3.70 -3.76 14.44
N ASP A 74 3.09 -4.11 13.30
CA ASP A 74 3.28 -5.42 12.70
C ASP A 74 4.66 -5.50 12.03
N ALA A 75 5.19 -4.38 11.53
CA ALA A 75 6.54 -4.30 11.00
C ALA A 75 7.30 -3.15 11.68
N ILE A 76 8.35 -3.47 12.44
CA ILE A 76 9.17 -2.48 13.13
C ILE A 76 10.65 -2.63 12.79
N LEU A 77 11.37 -1.51 12.74
CA LEU A 77 12.82 -1.48 12.56
C LEU A 77 13.51 -1.32 13.92
N VAL A 78 14.49 -2.18 14.20
CA VAL A 78 15.23 -2.19 15.45
C VAL A 78 16.74 -2.27 15.23
N SER A 79 17.53 -1.75 16.16
CA SER A 79 18.98 -1.98 16.23
C SER A 79 19.40 -2.03 17.70
N GLY A 80 19.86 -3.21 18.15
CA GLY A 80 20.08 -3.49 19.57
C GLY A 80 18.78 -3.39 20.37
N LEU A 81 18.72 -2.49 21.35
CA LEU A 81 17.54 -2.24 22.18
C LEU A 81 16.69 -1.05 21.68
N ASN A 82 17.07 -0.42 20.57
CA ASN A 82 16.39 0.77 20.07
C ASN A 82 15.37 0.39 18.99
N VAL A 83 14.17 0.94 19.11
CA VAL A 83 13.13 0.92 18.06
C VAL A 83 13.15 2.25 17.33
N PHE A 84 13.07 2.20 16.01
CA PHE A 84 13.13 3.37 15.15
C PHE A 84 11.74 3.72 14.61
N ASP A 85 11.48 5.01 14.43
CA ASP A 85 10.27 5.48 13.78
C ASP A 85 10.31 5.10 12.30
N THR A 86 9.30 4.33 11.87
CA THR A 86 9.13 3.89 10.50
C THR A 86 7.79 4.34 9.94
N GLU A 87 7.73 4.39 8.63
CA GLU A 87 6.49 4.36 7.86
C GLU A 87 6.34 2.95 7.27
N VAL A 88 5.14 2.39 7.40
CA VAL A 88 4.81 1.09 6.82
C VAL A 88 3.81 1.33 5.69
N LEU A 89 4.16 0.84 4.50
CA LEU A 89 3.36 0.98 3.28
C LEU A 89 3.06 -0.40 2.72
N VAL A 90 1.88 -0.56 2.14
CA VAL A 90 1.53 -1.75 1.36
C VAL A 90 1.49 -1.37 -0.11
N GLN A 91 2.22 -2.10 -0.93
CA GLN A 91 2.06 -2.10 -2.38
C GLN A 91 1.22 -3.32 -2.74
N LEU A 92 -0.05 -3.14 -3.12
CA LEU A 92 -0.95 -4.26 -3.46
C LEU A 92 -0.42 -5.12 -4.62
N PHE A 93 0.30 -4.45 -5.51
CA PHE A 93 1.17 -5.02 -6.53
C PHE A 93 2.49 -4.24 -6.44
N PRO A 94 3.65 -4.84 -6.71
CA PRO A 94 4.93 -4.13 -6.63
C PRO A 94 5.04 -3.18 -7.82
N TRP A 95 4.87 -1.89 -7.61
CA TRP A 95 5.05 -0.86 -8.64
C TRP A 95 6.32 -0.03 -8.46
N ARG A 96 6.99 -0.21 -7.32
CA ARG A 96 8.34 0.28 -7.06
C ARG A 96 9.34 -0.86 -7.20
N PRO A 97 10.57 -0.57 -7.66
CA PRO A 97 11.67 -1.50 -7.53
C PRO A 97 12.02 -1.70 -6.05
N PRO A 98 12.63 -2.85 -5.69
CA PRO A 98 13.01 -3.14 -4.33
C PRO A 98 14.04 -2.12 -3.81
N GLY A 99 13.80 -1.60 -2.61
CA GLY A 99 14.65 -0.61 -1.92
C GLY A 99 14.68 0.78 -2.54
N GLY A 100 13.98 1.00 -3.65
CA GLY A 100 13.98 2.26 -4.38
C GLY A 100 12.86 3.20 -3.96
N GLU A 101 13.21 4.45 -3.68
CA GLU A 101 12.26 5.56 -3.74
C GLU A 101 12.31 6.23 -5.12
N GLY A 102 11.15 6.66 -5.62
CA GLY A 102 11.06 7.57 -6.78
C GLY A 102 11.34 6.97 -8.16
N VAL A 103 11.91 5.76 -8.26
CA VAL A 103 12.05 5.03 -9.53
C VAL A 103 10.81 4.17 -9.76
N LEU A 104 10.25 4.22 -10.97
CA LEU A 104 9.14 3.36 -11.37
C LEU A 104 9.67 2.00 -11.82
N GLY A 105 9.03 0.91 -11.40
CA GLY A 105 9.34 -0.41 -11.93
C GLY A 105 8.85 -0.55 -13.38
N ASP A 106 9.58 -1.30 -14.19
CA ASP A 106 9.16 -1.70 -15.55
C ASP A 106 8.44 -3.06 -15.57
N ALA A 107 8.60 -3.84 -14.50
CA ALA A 107 7.93 -5.12 -14.27
C ALA A 107 7.76 -5.39 -12.76
N PRO A 108 6.76 -6.18 -12.36
CA PRO A 108 6.62 -6.58 -10.97
C PRO A 108 7.77 -7.52 -10.57
N TRP A 109 8.47 -7.21 -9.46
CA TRP A 109 9.51 -8.07 -8.90
C TRP A 109 8.96 -9.11 -7.91
N CYS A 110 7.74 -8.91 -7.44
CA CYS A 110 7.02 -9.75 -6.51
C CYS A 110 5.68 -10.23 -7.15
N PRO A 111 5.26 -11.49 -6.98
CA PRO A 111 4.00 -11.96 -7.56
C PRO A 111 2.76 -11.40 -6.85
N GLY A 112 2.84 -11.12 -5.55
CA GLY A 112 1.74 -10.62 -4.73
C GLY A 112 1.93 -9.17 -4.30
N SER A 113 1.80 -8.93 -2.99
CA SER A 113 2.01 -7.62 -2.38
C SER A 113 3.42 -7.46 -1.80
N VAL A 114 3.80 -6.19 -1.60
CA VAL A 114 5.01 -5.83 -0.87
C VAL A 114 4.63 -5.03 0.37
N ILE A 115 5.13 -5.43 1.54
CA ILE A 115 5.18 -4.56 2.71
C ILE A 115 6.50 -3.82 2.67
N SER A 116 6.44 -2.50 2.67
CA SER A 116 7.61 -1.62 2.69
C SER A 116 7.73 -0.95 4.06
N VAL A 117 8.88 -1.10 4.70
CA VAL A 117 9.26 -0.46 5.97
C VAL A 117 10.31 0.60 5.66
N ARG A 118 9.94 1.85 5.89
CA ARG A 118 10.74 3.01 5.53
C ARG A 118 11.17 3.76 6.79
N PRO A 119 12.47 3.89 7.07
CA PRO A 119 12.92 4.65 8.23
C PRO A 119 12.63 6.14 8.02
N ARG A 120 12.10 6.84 9.03
CA ARG A 120 11.84 8.30 8.95
C ARG A 120 13.10 9.16 9.03
N SER A 121 14.25 8.54 9.28
CA SER A 121 15.56 9.18 9.37
C SER A 121 16.62 8.18 8.93
N ALA A 122 17.70 8.67 8.33
CA ALA A 122 18.78 7.81 7.88
C ALA A 122 19.29 6.89 9.01
N MET A 123 19.46 5.62 8.67
CA MET A 123 20.01 4.62 9.59
C MET A 123 21.48 4.93 9.90
N ARG A 124 21.94 4.49 11.06
CA ARG A 124 23.32 4.68 11.49
C ARG A 124 24.25 3.77 10.68
N ARG A 125 25.24 4.37 10.02
CA ARG A 125 26.31 3.66 9.30
C ARG A 125 27.05 2.66 10.19
N GLY A 126 27.38 1.50 9.63
CA GLY A 126 28.11 0.42 10.29
C GLY A 126 27.35 -0.32 11.40
N ALA A 127 26.07 -0.02 11.62
CA ALA A 127 25.24 -0.72 12.60
C ALA A 127 24.46 -1.87 11.94
N VAL A 128 24.12 -2.86 12.76
CA VAL A 128 23.25 -3.97 12.40
C VAL A 128 21.81 -3.61 12.76
N TYR A 129 20.93 -3.73 11.79
CA TYR A 129 19.50 -3.49 11.92
C TYR A 129 18.73 -4.78 11.71
N ARG A 130 17.53 -4.86 12.30
CA ARG A 130 16.56 -5.91 12.04
C ARG A 130 15.20 -5.31 11.76
N VAL A 131 14.52 -5.79 10.72
CA VAL A 131 13.07 -5.63 10.62
C VAL A 131 12.44 -6.83 11.30
N ARG A 132 11.60 -6.57 12.32
CA ARG A 132 10.76 -7.58 12.94
C ARG A 132 9.36 -7.48 12.35
N LEU A 133 8.87 -8.58 11.80
CA LEU A 133 7.52 -8.70 11.28
C LEU A 133 6.70 -9.68 12.13
N ARG A 134 5.47 -9.30 12.50
CA ARG A 134 4.48 -10.16 13.17
C ARG A 134 3.38 -10.56 12.17
N PRO A 135 2.89 -11.81 12.21
CA PRO A 135 1.95 -12.35 11.22
C PRO A 135 0.49 -12.04 11.56
N LEU A 136 0.18 -10.83 12.03
CA LEU A 136 -1.17 -10.44 12.44
C LEU A 136 -2.05 -9.92 11.29
N PHE A 137 -1.45 -9.73 10.12
CA PHE A 137 -2.14 -9.34 8.89
C PHE A 137 -2.63 -10.55 8.12
N VAL A 138 -3.55 -10.33 7.19
CA VAL A 138 -4.12 -11.36 6.32
C VAL A 138 -3.98 -10.99 4.86
N GLY A 139 -3.99 -12.02 4.01
CA GLY A 139 -4.22 -11.85 2.59
C GLY A 139 -5.59 -11.25 2.29
N TRP A 140 -5.74 -10.74 1.08
CA TRP A 140 -6.92 -10.00 0.65
C TRP A 140 -8.21 -10.83 0.74
N ALA A 141 -8.11 -12.14 0.52
CA ALA A 141 -9.21 -13.11 0.61
C ALA A 141 -9.29 -13.79 1.98
N GLY A 142 -8.42 -13.45 2.93
CA GLY A 142 -8.42 -13.96 4.31
C GLY A 142 -7.36 -15.01 4.58
N GLU A 143 -6.41 -15.16 3.66
CA GLU A 143 -5.27 -16.05 3.81
C GLU A 143 -4.48 -15.68 5.07
N ALA A 144 -4.30 -16.63 5.99
CA ALA A 144 -3.37 -16.46 7.10
C ALA A 144 -1.93 -16.53 6.61
N VAL A 145 -1.00 -15.91 7.32
CA VAL A 145 0.43 -16.05 7.03
C VAL A 145 0.87 -17.50 7.25
N ASP A 146 1.65 -18.04 6.33
CA ASP A 146 2.27 -19.35 6.49
C ASP A 146 3.39 -19.28 7.53
N LEU A 147 3.17 -19.92 8.68
CA LEU A 147 4.13 -20.00 9.78
C LEU A 147 4.97 -21.27 9.75
N THR A 148 4.82 -22.11 8.72
CA THR A 148 5.58 -23.37 8.60
C THR A 148 6.99 -23.16 8.05
N ASP A 149 7.27 -22.00 7.47
CA ASP A 149 8.61 -21.59 7.04
C ASP A 149 9.54 -21.39 8.25
N GLU A 150 10.79 -21.83 8.13
CA GLU A 150 11.80 -21.78 9.20
C GLU A 150 12.21 -20.35 9.60
N ALA A 151 11.91 -19.35 8.77
CA ALA A 151 12.11 -17.94 9.08
C ALA A 151 11.17 -17.42 10.17
N TRP A 152 10.06 -18.11 10.47
CA TRP A 152 9.15 -17.75 11.55
C TRP A 152 9.56 -18.43 12.86
N VAL A 153 9.75 -17.62 13.89
CA VAL A 153 10.15 -18.06 15.22
C VAL A 153 9.02 -17.84 16.21
N GLU A 154 8.67 -18.86 16.96
CA GLU A 154 7.75 -18.77 18.10
C GLU A 154 8.44 -18.02 19.26
N LEU A 155 7.75 -17.02 19.80
CA LEU A 155 8.17 -16.20 20.93
C LEU A 155 7.71 -16.82 22.25
N GLU A 156 8.26 -16.35 23.38
CA GLU A 156 7.96 -16.90 24.71
C GLU A 156 6.47 -16.80 25.11
N ASP A 157 5.72 -15.86 24.53
CA ASP A 157 4.30 -15.64 24.75
C ASP A 157 3.39 -16.45 23.82
N GLY A 158 3.97 -17.27 22.93
CA GLY A 158 3.26 -18.06 21.91
C GLY A 158 2.96 -17.29 20.62
N ASP A 159 3.35 -16.02 20.52
CA ASP A 159 3.29 -15.28 19.27
C ASP A 159 4.38 -15.76 18.30
N HIS A 160 4.27 -15.38 17.03
CA HIS A 160 5.29 -15.66 16.03
C HIS A 160 5.87 -14.36 15.49
N ALA A 161 7.13 -14.39 15.08
CA ALA A 161 7.77 -13.30 14.37
C ALA A 161 8.86 -13.81 13.42
N THR A 162 9.09 -13.07 12.33
CA THR A 162 10.27 -13.23 11.50
C THR A 162 11.16 -12.00 11.60
N TYR A 163 12.45 -12.18 11.33
CA TYR A 163 13.47 -11.15 11.42
C TYR A 163 14.27 -11.11 10.13
N VAL A 164 14.42 -9.91 9.57
CA VAL A 164 15.35 -9.64 8.47
C VAL A 164 16.49 -8.81 9.03
N GLU A 165 17.66 -9.41 9.20
CA GLU A 165 18.87 -8.76 9.67
C GLU A 165 19.70 -8.24 8.51
N PHE A 166 20.24 -7.04 8.63
CA PHE A 166 21.18 -6.49 7.65
C PHE A 166 22.14 -5.48 8.30
N THR A 167 23.27 -5.25 7.64
CA THR A 167 24.30 -4.31 8.09
C THR A 167 24.35 -3.10 7.16
N VAL A 168 24.17 -1.91 7.75
CA VAL A 168 24.27 -0.64 7.02
C VAL A 168 25.73 -0.35 6.69
N ALA A 169 25.99 0.15 5.48
CA ALA A 169 27.32 0.51 5.01
C ALA A 169 28.09 1.34 6.05
N ALA A 170 29.34 0.94 6.30
CA ALA A 170 30.23 1.74 7.14
C ALA A 170 30.51 3.08 6.46
N GLU A 171 30.90 4.07 7.26
CA GLU A 171 31.51 5.27 6.72
C GLU A 171 32.89 4.88 6.19
N ASP A 172 33.09 5.06 4.88
CA ASP A 172 34.41 4.93 4.28
C ASP A 172 35.11 6.29 4.47
N PRO A 173 36.14 6.38 5.34
CA PRO A 173 36.81 7.65 5.63
C PRO A 173 37.57 8.20 4.42
N ASP A 174 37.87 7.35 3.44
CA ASP A 174 38.60 7.70 2.22
C ASP A 174 37.67 7.88 1.01
N ALA A 175 36.38 7.57 1.15
CA ALA A 175 35.40 7.88 0.12
C ALA A 175 35.20 9.40 0.06
N GLU A 176 35.47 9.98 -1.11
CA GLU A 176 34.96 11.32 -1.38
C GLU A 176 33.44 11.27 -1.17
N PRO A 177 32.86 12.21 -0.39
CA PRO A 177 31.43 12.30 -0.30
C PRO A 177 30.90 12.34 -1.73
N PRO A 178 29.86 11.54 -2.07
CA PRO A 178 29.26 11.65 -3.38
C PRO A 178 28.98 13.13 -3.62
N PRO A 179 29.21 13.66 -4.84
CA PRO A 179 28.82 15.04 -5.12
C PRO A 179 27.37 15.20 -4.64
N ASP A 180 27.07 16.30 -3.95
CA ASP A 180 25.71 16.72 -3.58
C ASP A 180 24.93 16.99 -4.88
N GLU A 181 24.73 15.96 -5.69
CA GLU A 181 23.70 15.89 -6.71
C GLU A 181 22.44 15.48 -5.96
N GLU A 182 21.96 16.40 -5.13
CA GLU A 182 20.59 16.38 -4.63
C GLU A 182 19.71 16.52 -5.89
N GLN A 183 19.45 15.38 -6.56
CA GLN A 183 18.57 15.36 -7.71
C GLN A 183 17.25 15.92 -7.23
N PRO A 184 16.77 17.03 -7.82
CA PRO A 184 15.50 17.58 -7.41
C PRO A 184 14.45 16.47 -7.54
N PRO A 185 13.55 16.35 -6.56
CA PRO A 185 12.54 15.30 -6.60
C PRO A 185 11.82 15.36 -7.94
N ALA A 186 11.57 14.19 -8.53
CA ALA A 186 10.80 14.11 -9.76
C ALA A 186 9.48 14.89 -9.58
N PRO A 187 9.03 15.65 -10.59
CA PRO A 187 7.77 16.35 -10.49
C PRO A 187 6.63 15.34 -10.23
N PRO A 188 5.62 15.72 -9.42
CA PRO A 188 4.51 14.84 -9.14
C PRO A 188 3.73 14.52 -10.41
N ILE A 189 3.25 13.30 -10.54
CA ILE A 189 2.32 12.92 -11.60
C ILE A 189 0.96 13.52 -11.25
N THR A 190 0.33 14.16 -12.24
CA THR A 190 -0.99 14.78 -12.15
C THR A 190 -2.04 13.98 -12.90
N LEU A 191 -3.32 14.28 -12.68
CA LEU A 191 -4.40 13.66 -13.44
C LEU A 191 -4.31 14.08 -14.92
N ALA A 192 -3.87 15.30 -15.21
CA ALA A 192 -3.58 15.73 -16.57
C ALA A 192 -2.59 14.81 -17.29
N ASP A 193 -1.55 14.33 -16.60
CA ASP A 193 -0.58 13.39 -17.18
C ASP A 193 -1.23 12.05 -17.55
N LEU A 194 -2.22 11.58 -16.78
CA LEU A 194 -2.96 10.36 -17.11
C LEU A 194 -3.76 10.49 -18.42
N TYR A 195 -4.18 11.71 -18.78
CA TYR A 195 -4.91 12.02 -20.02
C TYR A 195 -4.01 12.41 -21.19
N ALA A 196 -2.71 12.62 -20.96
CA ALA A 196 -1.75 12.95 -22.01
C ALA A 196 -1.66 11.84 -23.07
N GLU A 197 -1.09 12.16 -24.23
CA GLU A 197 -0.91 11.19 -25.31
C GLU A 197 -0.15 9.96 -24.82
N GLY A 198 -0.72 8.77 -25.05
CA GLY A 198 -0.17 7.51 -24.58
C GLY A 198 -0.50 7.16 -23.12
N GLY A 199 -1.03 8.09 -22.31
CA GLY A 199 -1.40 7.85 -20.92
C GLY A 199 -2.58 6.88 -20.74
N PRO A 200 -2.82 6.38 -19.51
CA PRO A 200 -3.86 5.38 -19.23
C PRO A 200 -5.29 5.84 -19.53
N LEU A 201 -5.55 7.15 -19.50
CA LEU A 201 -6.85 7.76 -19.76
C LEU A 201 -6.91 8.49 -21.11
N ASP A 202 -5.87 8.38 -21.93
CA ASP A 202 -5.81 8.94 -23.28
C ASP A 202 -7.07 8.57 -24.08
N ARG A 203 -7.72 9.60 -24.64
CA ARG A 203 -8.95 9.51 -25.44
C ARG A 203 -8.82 8.60 -26.66
N THR A 204 -7.61 8.45 -27.20
CA THR A 204 -7.34 7.59 -28.36
C THR A 204 -7.26 6.11 -27.99
N ARG A 205 -7.01 5.77 -26.71
CA ARG A 205 -6.88 4.40 -26.23
C ARG A 205 -8.24 3.80 -25.84
N GLY A 206 -8.42 2.51 -26.08
CA GLY A 206 -9.71 1.83 -25.90
C GLY A 206 -10.10 1.49 -24.45
N PHE A 207 -9.13 1.39 -23.53
CA PHE A 207 -9.31 0.77 -22.20
C PHE A 207 -10.46 1.33 -21.37
N CYS A 208 -10.59 2.67 -21.28
CA CYS A 208 -11.60 3.35 -20.48
C CYS A 208 -12.71 4.01 -21.32
N SER A 209 -12.82 3.65 -22.60
CA SER A 209 -13.71 4.33 -23.56
C SER A 209 -15.20 4.31 -23.17
N CYS A 210 -15.68 3.26 -22.53
CA CYS A 210 -17.07 3.14 -22.05
C CYS A 210 -17.45 4.24 -21.04
N HIS A 211 -16.47 4.79 -20.32
CA HIS A 211 -16.67 5.87 -19.34
C HIS A 211 -16.66 7.28 -19.96
N ARG A 212 -16.48 7.38 -21.28
CA ARG A 212 -16.39 8.65 -22.02
C ARG A 212 -17.56 8.82 -22.98
N GLN A 213 -18.12 7.71 -23.46
CA GLN A 213 -19.24 7.72 -24.37
C GLN A 213 -20.48 8.35 -23.71
N PRO A 214 -21.21 9.22 -24.43
CA PRO A 214 -22.43 9.82 -23.90
C PRO A 214 -23.51 8.76 -23.67
N TYR A 215 -24.32 8.94 -22.62
CA TYR A 215 -25.51 8.14 -22.30
C TYR A 215 -25.27 6.65 -22.01
N GLY A 216 -24.07 6.28 -21.56
CA GLY A 216 -23.74 4.93 -21.12
C GLY A 216 -23.81 4.77 -19.61
N LEU A 217 -24.35 3.65 -19.12
CA LEU A 217 -24.38 3.29 -17.68
C LEU A 217 -22.98 3.33 -17.02
N ALA A 218 -21.92 3.09 -17.80
CA ALA A 218 -20.54 3.19 -17.32
C ALA A 218 -20.17 4.64 -17.00
N ARG A 219 -20.55 5.59 -17.86
CA ARG A 219 -20.34 7.03 -17.65
C ARG A 219 -21.17 7.55 -16.47
N ASP A 220 -22.42 7.12 -16.33
CA ASP A 220 -23.28 7.52 -15.21
C ASP A 220 -22.75 7.06 -13.83
N ARG A 221 -21.86 6.06 -13.82
CA ARG A 221 -21.18 5.55 -12.61
C ARG A 221 -19.77 6.10 -12.42
N LEU A 222 -19.16 6.59 -13.51
CA LEU A 222 -17.84 7.20 -13.57
C LEU A 222 -17.68 7.95 -14.89
N ASP A 223 -17.68 9.28 -14.83
CA ASP A 223 -17.40 10.14 -15.96
C ASP A 223 -15.88 10.38 -16.08
N LEU A 224 -15.28 9.74 -17.09
CA LEU A 224 -13.88 9.96 -17.50
C LEU A 224 -13.78 10.80 -18.78
N SER A 225 -14.82 11.55 -19.13
CA SER A 225 -14.85 12.32 -20.38
C SER A 225 -13.88 13.50 -20.37
N SER A 226 -13.52 14.03 -19.20
CA SER A 226 -12.57 15.15 -19.02
C SER A 226 -11.79 15.01 -17.70
N PRO A 227 -10.59 15.59 -17.58
CA PRO A 227 -9.85 15.64 -16.32
C PRO A 227 -10.68 16.21 -15.17
N GLU A 228 -11.45 17.28 -15.40
CA GLU A 228 -12.23 17.93 -14.36
C GLU A 228 -13.36 17.05 -13.84
N ALA A 229 -14.11 16.40 -14.74
CA ALA A 229 -15.16 15.44 -14.36
C ALA A 229 -14.56 14.24 -13.62
N ALA A 230 -13.45 13.70 -14.14
CA ALA A 230 -12.77 12.57 -13.53
C ALA A 230 -12.22 12.90 -12.15
N PHE A 231 -11.66 14.09 -11.94
CA PHE A 231 -11.17 14.52 -10.62
C PHE A 231 -12.31 14.57 -9.59
N SER A 232 -13.45 15.14 -9.99
CA SER A 232 -14.63 15.20 -9.13
C SER A 232 -15.10 13.81 -8.71
N GLU A 233 -15.10 12.84 -9.62
CA GLU A 233 -15.65 11.51 -9.34
C GLU A 233 -14.64 10.49 -8.80
N LEU A 234 -13.36 10.64 -9.11
CA LEU A 234 -12.29 9.78 -8.61
C LEU A 234 -11.80 10.24 -7.23
N VAL A 235 -11.56 11.55 -7.08
CA VAL A 235 -10.84 12.12 -5.93
C VAL A 235 -11.78 12.82 -4.96
N LEU A 236 -12.74 13.61 -5.44
CA LEU A 236 -13.65 14.34 -4.52
C LEU A 236 -14.79 13.47 -3.97
N ASP A 237 -15.22 12.44 -4.68
CA ASP A 237 -16.20 11.47 -4.15
C ASP A 237 -15.56 10.51 -3.14
N GLN A 238 -15.77 10.81 -1.87
CA GLN A 238 -15.29 10.05 -0.72
C GLN A 238 -16.24 8.92 -0.28
N THR A 239 -17.26 8.61 -1.08
CA THR A 239 -18.17 7.51 -0.77
C THR A 239 -17.43 6.16 -0.84
N LEU A 240 -17.49 5.42 0.27
CA LEU A 240 -16.85 4.11 0.36
C LEU A 240 -17.43 3.12 -0.67
N ARG A 241 -16.54 2.30 -1.22
CA ARG A 241 -16.87 1.23 -2.18
C ARG A 241 -16.84 -0.13 -1.48
N SER A 242 -16.99 -1.21 -2.24
CA SER A 242 -17.07 -2.56 -1.66
C SER A 242 -15.82 -3.00 -0.90
N THR A 243 -14.68 -2.35 -1.13
CA THR A 243 -13.43 -2.60 -0.38
C THR A 243 -13.35 -1.84 0.94
N GLY A 244 -14.34 -0.99 1.27
CA GLY A 244 -14.28 -0.09 2.42
C GLY A 244 -13.45 1.18 2.19
N PHE A 245 -13.02 1.43 0.96
CA PHE A 245 -12.22 2.60 0.58
C PHE A 245 -12.95 3.47 -0.46
N PRO A 246 -12.68 4.78 -0.53
CA PRO A 246 -13.16 5.63 -1.63
C PRO A 246 -12.50 5.22 -2.95
N ARG A 247 -12.92 5.84 -4.07
CA ARG A 247 -12.32 5.57 -5.39
C ARG A 247 -10.82 5.79 -5.39
N VAL A 248 -10.39 6.96 -4.91
CA VAL A 248 -9.00 7.32 -4.70
C VAL A 248 -8.85 7.87 -3.29
N THR A 249 -7.88 7.32 -2.58
CA THR A 249 -7.37 7.86 -1.31
C THR A 249 -6.01 8.50 -1.61
N PRO A 250 -5.91 9.84 -1.66
CA PRO A 250 -4.65 10.53 -1.91
C PRO A 250 -3.52 10.03 -1.00
N ALA A 251 -2.32 9.90 -1.57
CA ALA A 251 -1.11 9.36 -0.97
C ALA A 251 -1.18 7.87 -0.55
N ARG A 252 -2.29 7.17 -0.81
CA ARG A 252 -2.49 5.78 -0.38
C ARG A 252 -3.04 4.89 -1.51
N PRO A 253 -2.18 4.44 -2.43
CA PRO A 253 -2.59 3.57 -3.55
C PRO A 253 -3.25 2.27 -3.10
N SER A 254 -2.73 1.62 -2.06
CA SER A 254 -3.32 0.38 -1.51
C SER A 254 -4.67 0.61 -0.85
N GLU A 255 -4.96 1.81 -0.37
CA GLU A 255 -6.26 2.18 0.20
C GLU A 255 -7.17 2.84 -0.83
N SER A 256 -6.97 2.58 -2.14
CA SER A 256 -7.77 3.15 -3.21
C SER A 256 -8.57 2.08 -3.95
N PHE A 257 -9.90 2.18 -3.97
CA PHE A 257 -10.76 1.23 -4.70
C PHE A 257 -10.39 1.14 -6.19
N LEU A 258 -9.90 2.21 -6.80
CA LEU A 258 -9.44 2.21 -8.19
C LEU A 258 -8.36 1.15 -8.43
N ILE A 259 -7.34 1.06 -7.58
CA ILE A 259 -6.28 0.06 -7.71
C ILE A 259 -6.87 -1.35 -7.58
N HIS A 260 -7.68 -1.61 -6.55
CA HIS A 260 -8.37 -2.89 -6.38
C HIS A 260 -9.22 -3.29 -7.60
N LYS A 261 -9.84 -2.31 -8.27
CA LYS A 261 -10.70 -2.53 -9.43
C LYS A 261 -9.93 -2.85 -10.71
N LEU A 262 -8.68 -2.40 -10.79
CA LEU A 262 -7.78 -2.61 -11.92
C LEU A 262 -6.98 -3.91 -11.81
N LEU A 263 -6.75 -4.38 -10.58
CA LEU A 263 -6.06 -5.64 -10.31
C LEU A 263 -6.95 -6.85 -10.62
N ARG A 264 -6.28 -7.95 -10.97
CA ARG A 264 -6.89 -9.23 -11.35
C ARG A 264 -6.17 -10.37 -10.66
N THR A 265 -6.89 -11.47 -10.44
CA THR A 265 -6.27 -12.76 -10.09
C THR A 265 -5.56 -13.35 -11.32
N ALA A 266 -4.80 -14.43 -11.12
CA ALA A 266 -4.15 -15.17 -12.21
C ALA A 266 -5.15 -15.65 -13.29
N ASP A 267 -6.38 -15.96 -12.89
CA ASP A 267 -7.47 -16.36 -13.80
C ASP A 267 -8.15 -15.18 -14.51
N GLY A 268 -7.71 -13.94 -14.24
CA GLY A 268 -8.25 -12.73 -14.84
C GLY A 268 -9.50 -12.16 -14.14
N GLU A 269 -9.94 -12.78 -13.05
CA GLU A 269 -11.10 -12.37 -12.26
C GLU A 269 -10.78 -11.15 -11.35
N PRO A 270 -11.79 -10.38 -10.90
CA PRO A 270 -11.56 -9.34 -9.90
C PRO A 270 -11.05 -9.93 -8.59
N LEU A 271 -10.33 -9.12 -7.82
CA LEU A 271 -9.97 -9.48 -6.46
C LEU A 271 -11.21 -9.81 -5.63
N HIS A 272 -11.06 -10.72 -4.67
CA HIS A 272 -12.16 -11.16 -3.79
C HIS A 272 -12.92 -9.96 -3.18
N ALA A 273 -14.25 -10.04 -3.10
CA ALA A 273 -15.13 -8.96 -2.60
C ALA A 273 -15.08 -7.60 -3.35
N VAL A 274 -14.33 -7.47 -4.45
CA VAL A 274 -14.44 -6.31 -5.35
C VAL A 274 -15.71 -6.47 -6.20
N ARG A 275 -16.68 -5.57 -6.00
CA ARG A 275 -17.99 -5.71 -6.65
C ARG A 275 -17.92 -5.49 -8.16
N GLY A 276 -18.42 -6.47 -8.92
CA GLY A 276 -18.50 -6.47 -10.39
C GLY A 276 -17.17 -6.84 -11.07
N SER A 277 -17.18 -6.99 -12.39
CA SER A 277 -15.99 -7.44 -13.17
C SER A 277 -14.77 -6.54 -12.99
N ALA A 278 -13.57 -7.14 -13.05
CA ALA A 278 -12.31 -6.40 -13.12
C ALA A 278 -12.28 -5.49 -14.35
N MET A 279 -11.66 -4.33 -14.20
CA MET A 279 -11.54 -3.33 -15.25
C MET A 279 -10.10 -3.20 -15.74
N PRO A 280 -9.89 -2.83 -17.02
CA PRO A 280 -10.90 -2.64 -18.07
C PRO A 280 -11.41 -3.97 -18.64
N LEU A 281 -12.67 -4.08 -19.06
CA LEU A 281 -13.27 -5.36 -19.50
C LEU A 281 -12.45 -6.16 -20.55
N PRO A 282 -11.81 -5.55 -21.56
CA PRO A 282 -11.04 -6.30 -22.57
C PRO A 282 -9.81 -7.04 -22.03
N GLY A 283 -9.27 -6.67 -20.86
CA GLY A 283 -8.06 -7.27 -20.30
C GLY A 283 -7.39 -6.41 -19.22
N PRO A 284 -6.25 -6.83 -18.65
CA PRO A 284 -5.48 -5.98 -17.75
C PRO A 284 -4.94 -4.74 -18.48
N LEU A 285 -4.73 -3.66 -17.73
CA LEU A 285 -3.92 -2.55 -18.22
C LEU A 285 -2.45 -3.00 -18.38
N PRO A 286 -1.70 -2.42 -19.33
CA PRO A 286 -0.25 -2.50 -19.32
C PRO A 286 0.32 -2.12 -17.95
N TYR A 287 1.38 -2.80 -17.52
CA TYR A 287 1.94 -2.59 -16.20
C TYR A 287 2.40 -1.13 -15.98
N ALA A 288 3.04 -0.50 -16.97
CA ALA A 288 3.42 0.92 -16.90
C ALA A 288 2.22 1.87 -16.65
N ASP A 289 1.04 1.55 -17.20
CA ASP A 289 -0.17 2.33 -16.96
C ASP A 289 -0.68 2.18 -15.52
N LEU A 290 -0.62 0.96 -14.97
CA LEU A 290 -0.96 0.70 -13.56
C LEU A 290 0.00 1.44 -12.63
N VAL A 291 1.29 1.40 -12.93
CA VAL A 291 2.33 2.11 -12.17
C VAL A 291 2.08 3.62 -12.22
N MET A 292 1.77 4.18 -13.38
CA MET A 292 1.46 5.62 -13.52
C MET A 292 0.24 6.03 -12.67
N ILE A 293 -0.81 5.20 -12.63
CA ILE A 293 -1.99 5.45 -11.78
C ILE A 293 -1.62 5.35 -10.29
N ALA A 294 -0.87 4.32 -9.89
CA ALA A 294 -0.44 4.15 -8.49
C ALA A 294 0.44 5.33 -8.05
N ARG A 295 1.34 5.79 -8.91
CA ARG A 295 2.21 6.94 -8.65
C ARG A 295 1.43 8.24 -8.58
N TRP A 296 0.48 8.50 -9.47
CA TRP A 296 -0.44 9.65 -9.37
C TRP A 296 -1.16 9.68 -8.01
N ILE A 297 -1.66 8.52 -7.55
CA ILE A 297 -2.31 8.44 -6.24
C ILE A 297 -1.30 8.72 -5.12
N GLU A 298 -0.10 8.15 -5.18
CA GLU A 298 0.98 8.41 -4.21
C GLU A 298 1.33 9.90 -4.13
N ASP A 299 1.45 10.57 -5.28
CA ASP A 299 1.76 11.99 -5.42
C ASP A 299 0.62 12.92 -4.93
N GLY A 300 -0.42 12.36 -4.31
CA GLY A 300 -1.53 13.10 -3.71
C GLY A 300 -2.75 13.23 -4.62
N ALA A 301 -2.79 12.48 -5.72
CA ALA A 301 -3.90 12.46 -6.68
C ALA A 301 -4.25 13.86 -7.20
N LEU A 302 -3.24 14.66 -7.56
CA LEU A 302 -3.39 16.05 -7.99
C LEU A 302 -4.16 16.17 -9.32
N PRO A 303 -4.94 17.25 -9.55
CA PRO A 303 -5.69 17.45 -10.78
C PRO A 303 -4.80 17.70 -12.01
#